data_AF-A0A832J3X9-F1
#
_entry.id   AF-A0A832J3X9-F1
#
_cell.length_a   1.000
_cell.length_b   1.000
_cell.length_c   1.000
_cell.angle_alpha   90.00
_cell.angle_beta   90.00
_cell.angle_gamma   90.00
#
_symmetry.space_group_name_H-M   'P 1'
#
loop_
_entity.id
_entity.type
_entity.pdbx_description
1 polymer ?
#
loop_
_entity_poly.entity_id
_entity_poly.type
_entity_poly.pdbx_seq_one_letter_code
_entity_poly.pdbx_strand_id
1 'polypeptide(L)'
;RRLVTTIASGYGVSDRVHYVRGGKLAQLLDHARSAVTVNSTAGQQALGRGIPLRVFGKAVYGKPEFVSTQPLTEFFRQPDRPDTRAYTEYRQYLLETSQIAGGFYSARGRDQLIRLVVDMVLAPLDPYEALETGTAAPRQQLRAVK
;
A
#
# COMPACT_ATOMS: atom_id res chain seq x y z
N ARG A 1 -16.78 4.54 15.05
CA ARG A 1 -16.73 4.14 16.47
C ARG A 1 -17.96 3.34 16.89
N ARG A 2 -19.19 3.90 16.95
CA ARG A 2 -20.39 3.19 17.42
C ARG A 2 -20.62 1.85 16.72
N LEU A 3 -20.61 1.82 15.38
CA LEU A 3 -20.76 0.61 14.59
C LEU A 3 -19.74 -0.48 14.97
N VAL A 4 -18.45 -0.12 15.05
CA VAL A 4 -17.37 -1.06 15.43
C VAL A 4 -17.60 -1.62 16.83
N THR A 5 -17.97 -0.77 17.79
CA THR A 5 -18.27 -1.21 19.17
C THR A 5 -19.47 -2.13 19.23
N THR A 6 -20.56 -1.82 18.51
CA THR A 6 -21.76 -2.67 18.47
C THR A 6 -21.46 -4.05 17.89
N ILE A 7 -20.74 -4.11 16.76
CA ILE A 7 -20.35 -5.38 16.14
C ILE A 7 -19.42 -6.17 17.07
N ALA A 8 -18.39 -5.52 17.63
CA ALA A 8 -17.46 -6.19 18.55
C ALA A 8 -18.15 -6.77 19.78
N SER A 9 -19.13 -6.04 20.34
CA SER A 9 -19.95 -6.53 21.45
C SER A 9 -20.82 -7.72 21.05
N GLY A 10 -21.45 -7.67 19.87
CA GLY A 10 -22.29 -8.76 19.36
C GLY A 10 -21.52 -10.07 19.16
N TYR A 11 -20.21 -9.99 18.87
CA TYR A 11 -19.33 -11.15 18.73
C TYR A 11 -18.48 -11.44 19.98
N GLY A 12 -18.66 -10.70 21.09
CA GLY A 12 -17.93 -10.95 22.34
C GLY A 12 -16.42 -10.68 22.27
N VAL A 13 -15.98 -9.78 21.39
CA VAL A 13 -14.55 -9.46 21.15
C VAL A 13 -14.17 -8.02 21.49
N SER A 14 -15.02 -7.30 22.21
CA SER A 14 -14.82 -5.89 22.58
C SER A 14 -13.43 -5.61 23.18
N ASP A 15 -12.94 -6.50 24.05
CA ASP A 15 -11.64 -6.35 24.73
C ASP A 15 -10.44 -6.51 23.80
N ARG A 16 -10.66 -6.97 22.57
CA ARG A 16 -9.63 -7.21 21.55
C ARG A 16 -9.70 -6.22 20.39
N VAL A 17 -10.66 -5.28 20.40
CA VAL A 17 -10.90 -4.35 19.28
C VAL A 17 -10.61 -2.92 19.71
N HIS A 18 -9.54 -2.36 19.15
CA HIS A 18 -9.20 -0.96 19.33
C HIS A 18 -9.51 -0.17 18.06
N TYR A 19 -10.34 0.87 18.20
CA TYR A 19 -10.63 1.79 17.09
C TYR A 19 -9.69 2.99 17.14
N VAL A 20 -8.82 3.09 16.13
CA VAL A 20 -7.89 4.22 15.97
C VAL A 20 -8.46 5.21 14.96
N ARG A 21 -8.60 6.48 15.35
CA ARG A 21 -9.16 7.56 14.51
C ARG A 21 -8.20 8.10 13.46
N GLY A 22 -6.91 7.85 13.63
CA GLY A 22 -5.83 8.38 12.81
C GLY A 22 -4.51 8.31 13.55
N GLY A 23 -3.45 8.82 12.93
CA GLY A 23 -2.09 8.75 13.45
C GLY A 23 -1.15 8.07 12.48
N LYS A 24 0.09 7.85 12.92
CA LYS A 24 1.13 7.23 12.09
C LYS A 24 0.94 5.72 12.05
N LEU A 25 0.28 5.24 11.00
CA LEU A 25 0.07 3.80 10.77
C LEU A 25 1.37 2.99 10.87
N ALA A 26 2.49 3.55 10.40
CA ALA A 26 3.82 2.95 10.50
C ALA A 26 4.12 2.40 11.91
N GLN A 27 3.88 3.19 12.95
CA GLN A 27 4.17 2.79 14.33
C GLN A 27 3.28 1.64 14.82
N LEU A 28 2.03 1.59 14.33
CA LEU A 28 1.14 0.46 14.64
C LEU A 28 1.60 -0.81 13.93
N LEU A 29 2.09 -0.69 12.70
CA LEU A 29 2.59 -1.82 11.92
C LEU A 29 3.87 -2.40 12.49
N ASP A 30 4.71 -1.61 13.14
CA ASP A 30 5.97 -2.08 13.75
C ASP A 30 5.72 -3.15 14.85
N HIS A 31 4.50 -3.21 15.40
CA HIS A 31 4.09 -4.22 16.39
C HIS A 31 3.08 -5.24 15.84
N ALA A 32 2.68 -5.14 14.56
CA ALA A 32 1.68 -6.02 13.98
C ALA A 32 2.29 -7.37 13.56
N ARG A 33 1.63 -8.46 13.94
CA ARG A 33 2.01 -9.83 13.51
C ARG A 33 1.46 -10.21 12.14
N SER A 34 0.32 -9.64 11.78
CA SER A 34 -0.39 -9.87 10.54
C SER A 34 -1.32 -8.69 10.28
N ALA A 35 -1.68 -8.44 9.02
CA ALA A 35 -2.62 -7.40 8.62
C ALA A 35 -3.76 -7.98 7.78
N VAL A 36 -4.95 -7.38 7.91
CA VAL A 36 -6.12 -7.68 7.07
C VAL A 36 -6.60 -6.39 6.44
N THR A 37 -6.87 -6.40 5.14
CA THR A 37 -7.38 -5.22 4.42
C THR A 37 -8.50 -5.62 3.45
N VAL A 38 -9.34 -4.65 3.10
CA VAL A 38 -10.25 -4.79 1.95
C VAL A 38 -9.47 -4.44 0.67
N ASN A 39 -9.14 -3.18 0.48
CA ASN A 39 -8.38 -2.66 -0.67
C ASN A 39 -7.48 -1.46 -0.31
N SER A 40 -7.20 -1.28 0.99
CA SER A 40 -6.47 -0.11 1.49
C SER A 40 -4.99 -0.16 1.08
N THR A 41 -4.44 0.95 0.60
CA THR A 41 -2.99 1.08 0.34
C THR A 41 -2.13 0.89 1.59
N ALA A 42 -2.73 0.89 2.79
CA ALA A 42 -2.11 0.40 4.02
C ALA A 42 -1.51 -1.01 3.88
N GLY A 43 -2.10 -1.87 3.05
CA GLY A 43 -1.56 -3.20 2.75
C GLY A 43 -0.15 -3.14 2.18
N GLN A 44 0.16 -2.16 1.32
CA GLN A 44 1.51 -1.97 0.78
C GLN A 44 2.52 -1.59 1.88
N GLN A 45 2.10 -0.81 2.89
CA GLN A 45 2.97 -0.50 4.03
C GLN A 45 3.27 -1.73 4.90
N ALA A 46 2.34 -2.68 4.96
CA ALA A 46 2.52 -3.97 5.64
C ALA A 46 3.46 -4.89 4.82
N LEU A 47 3.24 -5.02 3.52
CA LEU A 47 4.09 -5.81 2.61
C LEU A 47 5.53 -5.31 2.60
N GLY A 48 5.75 -3.99 2.57
CA GLY A 48 7.10 -3.40 2.67
C GLY A 48 7.83 -3.70 3.98
N ARG A 49 7.13 -4.17 5.01
CA ARG A 49 7.70 -4.65 6.28
C ARG A 49 7.77 -6.18 6.37
N GLY A 50 7.37 -6.90 5.33
CA GLY A 50 7.26 -8.36 5.36
C GLY A 50 6.16 -8.89 6.28
N ILE A 51 5.17 -8.05 6.64
CA ILE A 51 4.05 -8.45 7.48
C ILE A 51 3.07 -9.27 6.62
N PRO A 52 2.69 -10.50 7.06
CA PRO A 52 1.66 -11.29 6.39
C PRO A 52 0.36 -10.52 6.19
N LEU A 53 -0.20 -10.61 4.99
CA LEU A 53 -1.35 -9.80 4.59
C LEU A 53 -2.47 -10.67 4.00
N ARG A 54 -3.68 -10.54 4.55
CA ARG A 54 -4.92 -11.06 3.96
C ARG A 54 -5.70 -9.92 3.31
N VAL A 55 -6.16 -10.12 2.07
CA VAL A 55 -6.93 -9.13 1.30
C VAL A 55 -8.30 -9.69 0.93
N PHE A 56 -9.35 -8.95 1.25
CA PHE A 56 -10.75 -9.36 0.96
C PHE A 56 -11.39 -8.62 -0.22
N GLY A 57 -10.78 -7.55 -0.71
CA GLY A 57 -11.24 -6.79 -1.87
C GLY A 57 -10.30 -6.94 -3.07
N LYS A 58 -10.57 -6.15 -4.11
CA LYS A 58 -9.67 -6.01 -5.26
C LYS A 58 -8.61 -4.97 -4.94
N ALA A 59 -7.36 -5.40 -4.86
CA ALA A 59 -6.21 -4.52 -4.65
C ALA A 59 -5.17 -4.79 -5.75
N VAL A 60 -4.54 -3.74 -6.26
CA VAL A 60 -3.50 -3.85 -7.32
C VAL A 60 -2.33 -4.74 -6.91
N TYR A 61 -2.04 -4.81 -5.61
CA TYR A 61 -1.00 -5.63 -4.98
C TYR A 61 -1.50 -7.03 -4.56
N GLY A 62 -2.75 -7.39 -4.85
CA GLY A 62 -3.38 -8.66 -4.49
C GLY A 62 -2.87 -9.83 -5.33
N LYS A 63 -1.56 -10.05 -5.33
CA LYS A 63 -0.86 -11.11 -6.06
C LYS A 63 -0.60 -12.29 -5.13
N PRO A 64 -0.70 -13.55 -5.60
CA PRO A 64 -0.56 -14.74 -4.76
C PRO A 64 0.81 -14.82 -4.06
N GLU A 65 1.84 -14.19 -4.62
CA GLU A 65 3.18 -14.12 -4.05
C GLU A 65 3.23 -13.24 -2.78
N PHE A 66 2.30 -12.28 -2.63
CA PHE A 66 2.35 -11.27 -1.56
C PHE A 66 1.22 -11.42 -0.56
N VAL A 67 0.06 -11.95 -0.96
CA VAL A 67 -1.12 -12.00 -0.11
C VAL A 67 -1.51 -13.43 0.20
N SER A 68 -1.82 -13.70 1.46
CA SER A 68 -2.28 -15.00 1.89
C SER A 68 -3.69 -15.27 1.36
N THR A 69 -3.93 -16.51 0.98
CA THR A 69 -5.26 -17.06 0.65
C THR A 69 -5.78 -17.98 1.76
N GLN A 70 -5.03 -18.16 2.85
CA GLN A 70 -5.40 -19.01 3.97
C GLN A 70 -6.76 -18.61 4.57
N PRO A 71 -7.54 -19.59 5.08
CA PRO A 71 -8.69 -19.31 5.92
C PRO A 71 -8.29 -18.44 7.13
N LEU A 72 -9.17 -17.54 7.59
CA LEU A 72 -8.82 -16.57 8.64
C LEU A 72 -8.28 -17.20 9.92
N THR A 73 -8.86 -18.32 10.36
CA THR A 73 -8.41 -19.03 11.56
C THR A 73 -6.97 -19.50 11.43
N GLU A 74 -6.60 -20.01 10.25
CA GLU A 74 -5.25 -20.48 9.96
C GLU A 74 -4.30 -19.29 9.79
N PHE A 75 -4.71 -18.27 9.03
CA PHE A 75 -3.95 -17.03 8.85
C PHE A 75 -3.57 -16.37 10.17
N PHE A 76 -4.49 -16.29 11.15
CA PHE A 76 -4.16 -15.72 12.46
C PHE A 76 -3.32 -16.65 13.35
N ARG A 77 -3.36 -17.96 13.12
CA ARG A 77 -2.58 -18.95 13.88
C ARG A 77 -1.14 -19.03 13.36
N GLN A 78 -0.97 -19.21 12.06
CA GLN A 78 0.31 -19.44 11.40
C GLN A 78 0.25 -18.88 9.97
N PRO A 79 0.42 -17.56 9.81
CA PRO A 79 0.35 -16.93 8.50
C PRO A 79 1.58 -17.23 7.65
N ASP A 80 1.35 -17.48 6.37
CA ASP A 80 2.42 -17.51 5.37
C ASP A 80 3.01 -16.11 5.17
N ARG A 81 4.34 -16.04 5.01
CA ARG A 81 5.05 -14.79 4.79
C ARG A 81 4.99 -14.39 3.31
N PRO A 82 4.89 -13.08 3.01
CA PRO A 82 4.96 -12.61 1.63
C PRO A 82 6.36 -12.84 1.05
N ASP A 83 6.46 -13.05 -0.26
CA ASP A 83 7.74 -12.92 -0.97
C ASP A 83 8.14 -11.44 -1.02
N THR A 84 9.03 -11.05 -0.11
CA THR A 84 9.48 -9.65 0.01
C THR A 84 10.33 -9.21 -1.18
N ARG A 85 10.99 -10.13 -1.87
CA ARG A 85 11.81 -9.81 -3.05
C ARG A 85 10.90 -9.48 -4.23
N ALA A 86 9.96 -10.36 -4.52
CA ALA A 86 8.98 -10.14 -5.57
C ALA A 86 8.11 -8.90 -5.29
N TYR A 87 7.77 -8.62 -4.02
CA TYR A 87 7.10 -7.38 -3.65
C TYR A 87 7.97 -6.14 -3.91
N THR A 88 9.28 -6.23 -3.64
CA THR A 88 10.22 -5.12 -3.90
C THR A 88 10.30 -4.82 -5.38
N GLU A 89 10.42 -5.84 -6.23
CA GLU A 89 10.41 -5.71 -7.71
C GLU A 89 9.09 -5.09 -8.19
N TYR A 90 7.95 -5.60 -7.74
CA TYR A 90 6.63 -5.03 -8.02
C TYR A 90 6.53 -3.55 -7.62
N ARG A 91 7.03 -3.21 -6.43
CA ARG A 91 7.02 -1.83 -5.94
C ARG A 91 7.88 -0.92 -6.81
N GLN A 92 9.05 -1.37 -7.27
CA GLN A 92 9.89 -0.58 -8.18
C GLN A 92 9.19 -0.37 -9.51
N TYR A 93 8.62 -1.42 -10.09
CA TYR A 93 7.83 -1.32 -11.31
C TYR A 93 6.71 -0.27 -11.18
N LEU A 94 5.98 -0.26 -10.06
CA LEU A 94 4.96 0.76 -9.82
C LEU A 94 5.54 2.18 -9.75
N LEU A 95 6.68 2.37 -9.11
CA LEU A 95 7.36 3.68 -9.01
C LEU A 95 7.88 4.17 -10.37
N GLU A 96 8.30 3.26 -11.23
CA GLU A 96 8.82 3.55 -12.57
C GLU A 96 7.72 3.74 -13.62
N THR A 97 6.46 3.40 -13.30
CA THR A 97 5.34 3.45 -14.25
C THR A 97 4.23 4.39 -13.78
N SER A 98 3.52 4.06 -12.71
CA SER A 98 2.22 4.68 -12.38
C SER A 98 2.22 5.55 -11.12
N GLN A 99 3.19 5.39 -10.23
CA GLN A 99 3.22 6.13 -8.97
C GLN A 99 4.00 7.45 -9.14
N ILE A 100 3.26 8.54 -9.24
CA ILE A 100 3.81 9.88 -9.41
C ILE A 100 3.83 10.59 -8.05
N ALA A 101 4.96 11.22 -7.73
CA ALA A 101 5.11 11.95 -6.48
C ALA A 101 4.19 13.18 -6.44
N GLY A 102 3.40 13.30 -5.37
CA GLY A 102 2.46 14.40 -5.17
C GLY A 102 1.20 13.95 -4.44
N GLY A 103 0.13 14.73 -4.57
CA GLY A 103 -1.14 14.39 -3.94
C GLY A 103 -2.29 15.29 -4.37
N PHE A 104 -3.50 14.73 -4.44
CA PHE A 104 -4.68 15.46 -4.90
C PHE A 104 -5.23 16.46 -3.86
N TYR A 105 -5.17 16.09 -2.58
CA TYR A 105 -5.92 16.78 -1.53
C TYR A 105 -5.27 18.06 -0.97
N SER A 106 -3.96 18.26 -1.14
CA SER A 106 -3.26 19.44 -0.64
C SER A 106 -2.73 20.29 -1.78
N ALA A 107 -2.70 21.61 -1.61
CA ALA A 107 -2.13 22.52 -2.60
C ALA A 107 -0.67 22.12 -2.92
N ARG A 108 0.16 21.95 -1.89
CA ARG A 108 1.55 21.48 -2.02
C ARG A 108 1.66 20.15 -2.77
N GLY A 109 0.77 19.20 -2.50
CA GLY A 109 0.76 17.91 -3.19
C GLY A 109 0.44 18.05 -4.68
N ARG A 110 -0.51 18.93 -5.02
CA ARG A 110 -0.87 19.22 -6.42
C ARG A 110 0.25 19.96 -7.13
N ASP A 111 0.89 20.94 -6.48
CA ASP A 111 2.01 21.69 -7.05
C ASP A 111 3.19 20.77 -7.39
N GLN A 112 3.47 19.78 -6.52
CA GLN A 112 4.49 18.77 -6.79
C GLN A 112 4.11 17.88 -7.98
N LEU A 113 2.85 17.44 -8.04
CA LEU A 113 2.34 16.56 -9.09
C LEU A 113 2.36 17.23 -10.47
N ILE A 114 1.89 18.47 -10.56
CA ILE A 114 1.73 19.21 -11.83
C ILE A 114 3.06 19.40 -12.55
N ARG A 115 4.16 19.57 -11.81
CA ARG A 115 5.51 19.70 -12.37
C ARG A 115 5.98 18.50 -13.20
N LEU A 116 5.39 17.32 -12.97
CA LEU A 116 5.75 16.09 -13.66
C LEU A 116 4.65 15.65 -14.63
N VAL A 117 3.38 15.76 -14.21
CA VAL A 117 2.28 15.16 -14.96
C VAL A 117 2.03 15.81 -16.32
N VAL A 118 2.31 17.11 -16.46
CA VAL A 118 2.14 17.82 -17.74
C VAL A 118 3.10 17.27 -18.78
N ASP A 119 4.39 17.15 -18.44
CA ASP A 119 5.40 16.56 -19.33
C ASP A 119 5.08 15.10 -19.65
N MET A 120 4.57 14.34 -18.69
CA MET A 120 4.16 12.94 -18.90
C MET A 120 2.99 12.81 -19.87
N VAL A 121 2.00 13.71 -19.82
CA VAL A 121 0.84 13.68 -20.73
C VAL A 121 1.23 14.09 -22.15
N LEU A 122 2.24 14.95 -22.30
CA LEU A 122 2.73 15.41 -23.60
C LEU A 122 3.84 14.53 -24.19
N ALA A 123 4.35 13.56 -23.42
CA ALA A 123 5.41 12.66 -23.86
C ALA A 123 4.93 11.76 -25.01
N PRO A 124 5.82 11.43 -25.96
CA PRO A 124 5.46 10.56 -27.09
C PRO A 124 5.28 9.09 -26.70
N LEU A 125 5.83 8.69 -25.55
CA LEU A 125 5.72 7.35 -24.99
C LEU A 125 5.07 7.44 -23.61
N ASP A 126 4.18 6.52 -23.32
CA ASP A 126 3.63 6.41 -21.97
C ASP A 126 4.65 5.84 -20.97
N PRO A 127 4.40 5.93 -19.66
CA PRO A 127 5.32 5.46 -18.64
C PRO A 127 5.71 3.98 -18.70
N TYR A 128 4.85 3.12 -19.24
CA TYR A 128 5.10 1.69 -19.39
C TYR A 128 5.96 1.44 -20.62
N GLU A 129 5.63 2.06 -21.76
CA GLU A 129 6.42 2.00 -23.00
C GLU A 129 7.84 2.54 -22.80
N ALA A 130 7.98 3.64 -22.06
CA ALA A 130 9.28 4.21 -21.72
C ALA A 130 10.13 3.28 -20.85
N LEU A 131 9.52 2.48 -19.97
CA LEU A 131 10.21 1.49 -19.15
C LEU A 131 10.67 0.30 -20.00
N GLU A 132 9.79 -0.21 -20.88
CA GLU A 132 10.12 -1.32 -21.79
C GLU A 132 11.26 -0.97 -22.75
N THR A 133 11.32 0.28 -23.22
CA THR A 133 12.35 0.77 -24.15
C THR A 133 13.64 1.23 -23.44
N GLY A 134 13.68 1.22 -22.10
CA GLY A 134 14.85 1.65 -21.32
C GLY A 134 15.12 3.17 -21.34
N THR A 135 14.14 3.96 -21.80
CA THR A 135 14.23 5.42 -21.90
C THR A 135 13.57 6.16 -20.72
N ALA A 136 13.03 5.41 -19.75
CA ALA A 136 12.42 5.98 -18.57
C ALA A 136 13.40 6.90 -17.82
N ALA A 137 13.11 8.20 -17.78
CA ALA A 137 13.89 9.16 -17.01
C ALA A 137 13.90 8.75 -15.52
N PRO A 138 15.04 8.86 -14.80
CA PRO A 138 15.11 8.51 -13.39
C PRO A 138 14.14 9.40 -12.60
N ARG A 139 13.00 8.82 -12.18
CA ARG A 139 11.98 9.50 -11.40
C ARG A 139 12.45 9.62 -9.95
N GLN A 140 13.38 10.54 -9.71
CA GLN A 140 13.85 10.83 -8.36
C GLN A 140 12.66 11.25 -7.49
N GLN A 141 12.46 10.53 -6.39
CA GLN A 141 11.64 11.04 -5.30
C GLN A 141 12.32 12.32 -4.81
N LEU A 142 11.75 13.47 -5.18
CA LEU A 142 12.21 14.79 -4.72
C LEU A 142 12.28 14.75 -3.19
N ARG A 143 13.50 14.75 -2.65
CA ARG A 143 13.69 14.90 -1.21
C ARG A 143 13.31 16.32 -0.86
N ALA A 144 12.44 16.49 0.13
CA ALA A 144 12.23 17.80 0.72
C ALA A 144 13.57 18.27 1.30
N VAL A 145 14.14 19.33 0.72
CA VAL A 145 15.23 20.08 1.36
C VAL A 145 14.65 20.63 2.67
N LYS A 146 15.29 20.31 3.78
CA LYS A 146 14.92 20.82 5.11
C LYS A 146 15.22 22.30 5.21
#